data_AF-A0A932WYR4-F1
#
_entry.id   AF-A0A932WYR4-F1
#
_cell.length_a   1.000
_cell.length_b   1.000
_cell.length_c   1.000
_cell.angle_alpha   90.00
_cell.angle_beta   90.00
_cell.angle_gamma   90.00
#
_symmetry.space_group_name_H-M   'P 1'
#
loop_
_entity.id
_entity.type
_entity.pdbx_description
1 polymer ?
#
loop_
_entity_poly.entity_id
_entity_poly.type
_entity_poly.pdbx_seq_one_letter_code
_entity_poly.pdbx_strand_id
1 'polypeptide(L)'
;GYVLQTLARDYGRLVGTVVSAGIFAVLHLMNPGRSVAAFLGIFLAGLYFAAAFLLSGRLYLPIAAHFAWNWLLGPFFGLPVSGVQMPSVLHTTVAGPSAITGGSFGPEAGVLGWIALAINLPLLVLATRRR
;
A
#
# COMPACT_ATOMS: atom_id res chain seq x y z
N GLY A 1 3.07 10.95 -6.49
CA GLY A 1 3.24 11.58 -7.81
C GLY A 1 3.47 13.07 -7.66
N TYR A 2 2.52 13.91 -8.07
CA TYR A 2 2.63 15.37 -7.98
C TYR A 2 2.82 15.87 -6.53
N VAL A 3 1.91 15.52 -5.63
CA VAL A 3 1.95 15.93 -4.20
C VAL A 3 3.30 15.63 -3.54
N LEU A 4 3.78 14.39 -3.66
CA LEU A 4 5.09 13.98 -3.13
C LEU A 4 6.23 14.83 -3.71
N GLN A 5 6.25 15.04 -5.03
CA GLN A 5 7.33 15.79 -5.69
C GLN A 5 7.33 17.25 -5.28
N THR A 6 6.17 17.91 -5.29
CA THR A 6 6.04 19.32 -4.89
C THR A 6 6.48 19.51 -3.44
N LEU A 7 5.93 18.72 -2.51
CA LEU A 7 6.25 18.85 -1.09
C LEU A 7 7.71 18.45 -0.78
N ALA A 8 8.25 17.44 -1.46
CA ALA A 8 9.64 17.05 -1.28
C ALA A 8 10.62 18.11 -1.79
N ARG A 9 10.24 18.83 -2.87
CA ARG A 9 11.03 19.94 -3.43
C ARG A 9 11.00 21.16 -2.51
N ASP A 10 9.82 21.52 -2.01
CA ASP A 10 9.61 22.81 -1.32
C ASP A 10 9.88 22.71 0.19
N TYR A 11 9.65 21.54 0.81
CA TYR A 11 9.75 21.32 2.27
C TYR A 11 10.65 20.14 2.67
N GLY A 12 11.28 19.48 1.70
CA GLY A 12 12.20 18.37 1.94
C GLY A 12 11.55 16.98 1.90
N ARG A 13 12.38 15.98 1.62
CA ARG A 13 11.94 14.59 1.33
C ARG A 13 11.14 13.96 2.47
N LEU A 14 11.49 14.24 3.73
CA LEU A 14 10.78 13.70 4.89
C LEU A 14 9.33 14.20 4.93
N VAL A 15 9.14 15.53 4.83
CA VAL A 15 7.82 16.16 4.84
C VAL A 15 7.00 15.67 3.65
N GLY A 16 7.57 15.69 2.45
CA GLY A 16 6.88 15.20 1.25
C GLY A 16 6.43 13.75 1.37
N THR A 17 7.26 12.89 1.97
CA THR A 17 6.95 11.47 2.18
C THR A 17 5.82 11.29 3.20
N VAL A 18 5.96 11.85 4.40
CA VAL A 18 4.97 11.68 5.48
C VAL A 18 3.62 12.27 5.10
N VAL A 19 3.60 13.49 4.55
CA VAL A 19 2.35 14.18 4.20
C VAL A 19 1.66 13.47 3.04
N SER A 20 2.38 13.07 1.99
CA SER A 20 1.75 12.36 0.86
C SER A 20 1.21 10.98 1.24
N ALA A 21 1.92 10.23 2.10
CA ALA A 21 1.43 8.97 2.65
C ALA A 21 0.22 9.19 3.57
N GLY A 22 0.23 10.25 4.37
CA GLY A 22 -0.88 10.65 5.24
C GLY A 22 -2.14 10.98 4.44
N ILE A 23 -2.02 11.78 3.38
CA ILE A 23 -3.13 12.09 2.47
C ILE A 23 -3.70 10.79 1.88
N PHE A 24 -2.84 9.89 1.41
CA PHE A 24 -3.28 8.60 0.87
C PHE A 24 -4.07 7.80 1.91
N ALA A 25 -3.58 7.68 3.13
CA ALA A 25 -4.26 6.98 4.22
C ALA A 25 -5.60 7.63 4.62
N VAL A 26 -5.66 8.97 4.69
CA VAL A 26 -6.89 9.70 5.01
C VAL A 26 -7.97 9.47 3.95
N LEU A 27 -7.62 9.45 2.66
CA LEU A 27 -8.58 9.17 1.60
C LEU A 27 -9.22 7.79 1.73
N HIS A 28 -8.53 6.81 2.32
CA HIS A 28 -9.05 5.46 2.54
C HIS A 28 -9.97 5.35 3.77
N LEU A 29 -10.09 6.40 4.59
CA LEU A 29 -11.08 6.45 5.67
C LEU A 29 -12.53 6.54 5.16
N MET A 30 -12.72 6.74 3.86
CA MET A 30 -14.05 6.69 3.23
C MET A 30 -14.46 5.25 2.84
N ASN A 31 -13.55 4.28 2.93
CA ASN A 31 -13.83 2.92 2.50
C ASN A 31 -14.60 2.10 3.58
N PRO A 32 -15.35 1.07 3.16
CA PRO A 32 -15.95 0.10 4.09
C PRO A 32 -14.88 -0.62 4.92
N GLY A 33 -15.24 -1.08 6.12
CA GLY A 33 -14.31 -1.83 6.98
C GLY A 33 -13.14 -1.01 7.55
N ARG A 34 -13.18 0.32 7.43
CA ARG A 34 -12.15 1.22 7.98
C ARG A 34 -11.90 0.96 9.47
N SER A 35 -10.64 1.04 9.85
CA SER A 35 -10.17 0.87 11.23
C SER A 35 -8.83 1.58 11.43
N VAL A 36 -8.35 1.65 12.68
CA VAL A 36 -7.01 2.17 12.96
C VAL A 36 -5.94 1.31 12.28
N ALA A 37 -6.10 -0.01 12.27
CA ALA A 37 -5.19 -0.93 11.59
C ALA A 37 -5.19 -0.69 10.07
N ALA A 38 -6.36 -0.48 9.46
CA ALA A 38 -6.47 -0.12 8.06
C ALA A 38 -5.73 1.20 7.75
N PHE A 39 -5.94 2.24 8.56
CA PHE A 39 -5.24 3.52 8.38
C PHE A 39 -3.72 3.36 8.47
N LEU A 40 -3.21 2.64 9.48
CA LEU A 40 -1.78 2.40 9.65
C LEU A 40 -1.22 1.60 8.48
N GLY A 41 -1.90 0.55 8.02
CA GLY A 41 -1.46 -0.24 6.88
C GLY A 41 -1.40 0.54 5.57
N ILE A 42 -2.43 1.34 5.27
CA ILE A 42 -2.44 2.20 4.09
C ILE A 42 -1.39 3.30 4.19
N PHE A 43 -1.17 3.86 5.39
CA PHE A 43 -0.09 4.82 5.62
C PHE A 43 1.28 4.20 5.34
N LEU A 44 1.56 2.99 5.86
CA LEU A 44 2.78 2.25 5.57
C LEU A 44 2.95 1.94 4.08
N ALA A 45 1.87 1.56 3.39
CA ALA A 45 1.88 1.38 1.94
C ALA A 45 2.21 2.69 1.20
N GLY A 46 1.65 3.82 1.66
CA GLY A 46 1.99 5.15 1.15
C GLY A 46 3.46 5.50 1.31
N LEU A 47 4.06 5.19 2.47
CA LEU A 47 5.50 5.34 2.69
C LEU A 47 6.32 4.45 1.74
N TYR A 48 5.90 3.20 1.54
CA TYR A 48 6.54 2.29 0.59
C TYR A 48 6.50 2.84 -0.85
N PHE A 49 5.35 3.36 -1.31
CA PHE A 49 5.24 3.95 -2.65
C PHE A 49 6.07 5.22 -2.80
N ALA A 50 6.14 6.06 -1.77
CA ALA A 50 7.02 7.22 -1.75
C ALA A 50 8.49 6.82 -1.83
N ALA A 51 8.91 5.80 -1.06
CA ALA A 51 10.25 5.24 -1.13
C ALA A 51 10.56 4.67 -2.53
N ALA A 52 9.62 3.93 -3.13
CA ALA A 52 9.79 3.38 -4.47
C ALA A 52 10.04 4.47 -5.51
N PHE A 53 9.33 5.61 -5.42
CA PHE A 53 9.60 6.76 -6.27
C PHE A 53 10.97 7.39 -5.97
N LEU A 54 11.26 7.72 -4.70
CA LEU A 54 12.46 8.45 -4.31
C LEU A 54 13.75 7.68 -4.58
N LEU A 55 13.73 6.36 -4.47
CA LEU A 55 14.88 5.50 -4.74
C LEU A 55 15.10 5.24 -6.24
N SER A 56 14.02 5.12 -7.02
CA SER A 56 14.13 4.81 -8.45
C SER A 56 14.17 6.04 -9.37
N GLY A 57 13.72 7.20 -8.87
CA GLY A 57 13.53 8.42 -9.66
C GLY A 57 12.43 8.28 -10.73
N ARG A 58 11.60 7.23 -10.69
CA ARG A 58 10.67 6.88 -11.77
C ARG A 58 9.30 6.52 -11.21
N LEU A 59 8.25 7.10 -11.79
CA LEU A 59 6.86 6.84 -11.36
C LEU A 59 6.37 5.44 -11.70
N TYR A 60 6.94 4.77 -12.71
CA TYR A 60 6.46 3.46 -13.14
C TYR A 60 6.53 2.43 -11.99
N LEU A 61 7.54 2.52 -11.11
CA LEU A 61 7.77 1.51 -10.08
C LEU A 61 6.67 1.49 -9.01
N PRO A 62 6.33 2.62 -8.32
CA PRO A 62 5.21 2.63 -7.40
C PRO A 62 3.86 2.36 -8.10
N ILE A 63 3.68 2.76 -9.36
CA ILE A 63 2.47 2.47 -10.13
C ILE A 63 2.33 0.95 -10.33
N ALA A 64 3.38 0.29 -10.81
CA ALA A 64 3.38 -1.15 -11.05
C ALA A 64 3.19 -1.93 -9.75
N ALA A 65 3.84 -1.53 -8.66
CA ALA A 65 3.68 -2.18 -7.36
C ALA A 65 2.25 -2.06 -6.82
N HIS A 66 1.66 -0.86 -6.89
CA HIS A 66 0.28 -0.64 -6.46
C HIS A 66 -0.72 -1.40 -7.33
N PHE A 67 -0.54 -1.37 -8.66
CA PHE A 67 -1.36 -2.14 -9.58
C PHE A 67 -1.26 -3.64 -9.32
N ALA A 68 -0.04 -4.18 -9.15
CA ALA A 68 0.17 -5.59 -8.88
C ALA A 68 -0.50 -6.03 -7.58
N TRP A 69 -0.39 -5.24 -6.51
CA TRP A 69 -1.08 -5.50 -5.24
C TRP A 69 -2.60 -5.58 -5.42
N ASN A 70 -3.20 -4.53 -5.99
CA ASN A 70 -4.66 -4.45 -6.13
C ASN A 70 -5.19 -5.52 -7.08
N TRP A 71 -4.51 -5.75 -8.21
CA TRP A 71 -4.94 -6.72 -9.22
C TRP A 71 -4.85 -8.16 -8.70
N LEU A 72 -3.75 -8.50 -8.02
CA LEU A 72 -3.58 -9.83 -7.44
C LEU A 72 -4.61 -10.07 -6.33
N LEU A 73 -4.79 -9.13 -5.41
CA LEU A 73 -5.73 -9.34 -4.30
C LEU A 73 -7.18 -9.39 -4.79
N GLY A 74 -7.64 -8.37 -5.52
CA GLY A 74 -9.05 -8.25 -5.91
C GLY A 74 -9.40 -9.14 -7.10
N PRO A 75 -9.14 -8.69 -8.35
CA PRO A 75 -9.48 -9.43 -9.55
C PRO A 75 -8.95 -10.87 -9.64
N PHE A 76 -7.76 -11.16 -9.11
CA PHE A 76 -7.21 -12.51 -9.20
C PHE A 76 -7.66 -13.41 -8.05
N PHE A 77 -7.32 -13.08 -6.80
CA PHE A 77 -7.63 -13.91 -5.64
C PHE A 77 -9.04 -13.74 -5.05
N GLY A 78 -9.74 -12.65 -5.38
CA GLY A 78 -11.08 -12.37 -4.82
C GLY A 78 -11.07 -11.88 -3.38
N LEU A 79 -9.95 -11.32 -2.93
CA LEU A 79 -9.81 -10.71 -1.60
C LEU A 79 -10.30 -9.25 -1.63
N PRO A 80 -10.83 -8.73 -0.50
CA PRO A 80 -11.11 -7.30 -0.39
C PRO A 80 -9.81 -6.50 -0.60
N VAL A 81 -9.89 -5.43 -1.38
CA VAL A 81 -8.80 -4.48 -1.56
C VAL A 81 -9.21 -3.18 -0.90
N SER A 82 -8.62 -2.91 0.26
CA SER A 82 -8.95 -1.74 1.07
C SER A 82 -10.46 -1.61 1.35
N GLY A 83 -11.12 -2.73 1.65
CA GLY A 83 -12.54 -2.81 1.96
C GLY A 83 -13.48 -2.87 0.76
N VAL A 84 -12.94 -2.84 -0.46
CA VAL A 84 -13.73 -2.94 -1.69
C VAL A 84 -13.63 -4.36 -2.25
N GLN A 85 -14.79 -4.98 -2.46
CA GLN A 85 -14.90 -6.27 -3.15
C GLN A 85 -15.05 -6.05 -4.65
N MET A 86 -14.36 -6.87 -5.45
CA MET A 86 -14.42 -6.82 -6.91
C MET A 86 -14.77 -8.20 -7.48
N PRO A 87 -15.32 -8.28 -8.71
CA PRO A 87 -15.41 -9.54 -9.44
C PRO A 87 -14.01 -10.17 -9.59
N SER A 88 -13.91 -11.48 -9.42
CA SER A 88 -12.63 -12.18 -9.39
C SER A 88 -12.61 -13.48 -10.17
N VAL A 89 -11.40 -13.91 -10.55
CA VAL A 89 -11.15 -15.20 -11.20
C VAL A 89 -11.26 -16.34 -10.20
N LEU A 90 -10.66 -16.18 -9.01
CA LEU A 90 -10.72 -17.15 -7.93
C LEU A 90 -11.71 -16.71 -6.85
N HIS A 91 -12.35 -17.69 -6.21
CA HIS A 91 -13.12 -17.50 -4.99
C HIS A 91 -12.31 -18.01 -3.81
N THR A 92 -11.62 -17.11 -3.12
CA THR A 92 -10.78 -17.46 -1.97
C THR A 92 -11.54 -17.25 -0.67
N THR A 93 -11.66 -18.32 0.12
CA THR A 93 -12.19 -18.24 1.49
C THR A 93 -11.04 -17.97 2.46
N VAL A 94 -11.11 -16.85 3.16
CA VAL A 94 -10.12 -16.48 4.18
C VAL A 94 -10.57 -17.00 5.55
N ALA A 95 -9.70 -17.78 6.20
CA ALA A 95 -9.92 -18.26 7.55
C ALA A 95 -8.85 -17.71 8.51
N GLY A 96 -9.22 -17.54 9.78
CA GLY A 96 -8.33 -17.09 10.84
C GLY A 96 -8.64 -15.68 11.39
N PRO A 97 -7.87 -15.21 12.39
CA PRO A 97 -8.13 -13.95 13.08
C PRO A 97 -8.07 -12.73 12.16
N SER A 98 -9.02 -11.80 12.30
CA SER A 98 -9.07 -10.56 11.51
C SER A 98 -7.83 -9.68 11.71
N ALA A 99 -7.17 -9.74 12.86
CA ALA A 99 -5.91 -9.02 13.08
C ALA A 99 -4.77 -9.53 12.17
N ILE A 100 -4.81 -10.80 11.76
CA ILE A 100 -3.79 -11.41 10.89
C ILE A 100 -4.16 -11.16 9.42
N THR A 101 -5.42 -11.39 9.07
CA THR A 101 -5.91 -11.37 7.68
C THR A 101 -6.36 -9.99 7.21
N GLY A 102 -6.62 -9.08 8.13
CA GLY A 102 -7.21 -7.76 7.88
C GLY A 102 -8.73 -7.76 7.71
N GLY A 103 -9.38 -8.93 7.83
CA GLY A 103 -10.84 -9.06 7.84
C GLY A 103 -11.50 -8.46 6.60
N SER A 104 -12.60 -7.73 6.81
CA SER A 104 -13.37 -7.10 5.72
C SER A 104 -12.62 -6.03 4.94
N PHE A 105 -11.57 -5.43 5.50
CA PHE A 105 -10.75 -4.43 4.80
C PHE A 105 -9.75 -5.08 3.85
N GLY A 106 -9.41 -6.35 4.06
CA GLY A 106 -8.37 -7.05 3.31
C GLY A 106 -6.99 -6.95 3.98
N PRO A 107 -5.99 -7.65 3.43
CA PRO A 107 -4.66 -7.80 4.01
C PRO A 107 -3.98 -6.50 4.44
N GLU A 108 -4.34 -5.36 3.86
CA GLU A 108 -3.84 -4.03 4.22
C GLU A 108 -4.08 -3.67 5.69
N ALA A 109 -5.17 -4.17 6.31
CA ALA A 109 -5.46 -3.97 7.73
C ALA A 109 -4.93 -5.10 8.62
N GLY A 110 -4.18 -6.06 8.06
CA GLY A 110 -3.72 -7.26 8.76
C GLY A 110 -2.20 -7.35 8.88
N VAL A 111 -1.73 -8.11 9.87
CA VAL A 111 -0.30 -8.39 10.09
C VAL A 111 0.36 -8.98 8.84
N LEU A 112 -0.34 -9.81 8.05
CA LEU A 112 0.24 -10.38 6.84
C LEU A 112 0.59 -9.31 5.79
N GLY A 113 -0.26 -8.31 5.60
CA GLY A 113 0.04 -7.20 4.69
C GLY A 113 1.21 -6.36 5.18
N TRP A 114 1.31 -6.15 6.50
CA TRP A 114 2.42 -5.39 7.09
C TRP A 114 3.76 -6.13 6.98
N ILE A 115 3.75 -7.45 7.17
CA ILE A 115 4.93 -8.30 6.91
C ILE A 115 5.32 -8.22 5.43
N ALA A 116 4.35 -8.29 4.52
CA ALA A 116 4.64 -8.15 3.10
C ALA A 116 5.31 -6.80 2.78
N LEU A 117 4.84 -5.69 3.34
CA LEU A 117 5.49 -4.38 3.21
C LEU A 117 6.89 -4.35 3.83
N ALA A 118 7.06 -4.91 5.03
CA ALA A 118 8.34 -4.98 5.72
C ALA A 118 9.39 -5.79 4.96
N ILE A 119 8.98 -6.85 4.25
CA ILE A 119 9.85 -7.63 3.36
C ILE A 119 10.12 -6.89 2.04
N ASN A 120 9.11 -6.25 1.47
CA ASN A 120 9.26 -5.57 0.17
C ASN A 120 10.14 -4.33 0.24
N LEU A 121 10.18 -3.61 1.37
CA LEU A 121 11.01 -2.41 1.52
C LEU A 121 12.52 -2.67 1.34
N PRO A 122 13.17 -3.63 2.01
CA PRO A 122 14.57 -3.94 1.78
C PRO A 122 14.81 -4.52 0.37
N LEU A 123 13.90 -5.33 -0.17
CA LEU A 123 14.00 -5.83 -1.55
C LEU A 123 13.99 -4.69 -2.57
N LEU A 124 13.12 -3.70 -2.37
CA LEU A 124 13.07 -2.48 -3.16
C LEU A 124 14.41 -1.75 -3.10
N VAL A 125 14.96 -1.51 -1.90
CA VAL A 125 16.26 -0.86 -1.71
C VAL A 125 17.37 -1.61 -2.45
N LEU A 126 17.41 -2.95 -2.32
CA LEU A 126 18.40 -3.78 -3.01
C LEU A 126 18.25 -3.73 -4.54
N ALA A 127 17.02 -3.76 -5.04
CA ALA A 127 16.74 -3.70 -6.47
C ALA A 127 17.10 -2.35 -7.10
N THR A 128 16.98 -1.25 -6.34
CA THR A 128 17.32 0.10 -6.81
C THR A 128 18.79 0.45 -6.62
N ARG A 129 19.51 -0.18 -5.67
CA ARG A 129 20.96 0.06 -5.45
C ARG A 129 21.86 -0.47 -6.58
N ARG A 130 21.36 -1.39 -7.40
CA ARG A 130 22.10 -2.02 -8.51
C ARG A 130 21.94 -1.28 -9.84
N ARG A 131 21.43 -0.05 -9.80
CA ARG A 131 21.20 0.81 -10.96
C ARG A 131 21.94 2.12 -10.76
#